data_AF-A0A7W1UBS3-F1
#
_entry.id   AF-A0A7W1UBS3-F1
#
_cell.length_a   1.000
_cell.length_b   1.000
_cell.length_c   1.000
_cell.angle_alpha   90.00
_cell.angle_beta   90.00
_cell.angle_gamma   90.00
#
_symmetry.space_group_name_H-M   'P 1'
#
loop_
_entity.id
_entity.type
_entity.pdbx_description
1 polymer ?
#
loop_
_entity_poly.entity_id
_entity_poly.type
_entity_poly.pdbx_seq_one_letter_code
_entity_poly.pdbx_strand_id
1 'polypeptide(L)'
;MSDLNPAQDFFCASETERTLKDLRVKRKGQPLYVMGHEDRYKGKEGVFEFFNVRLAVVKFPDEKTLGFDPIDLLLPCEINEDGVPFFEIRYCDTCDQVFPLTSSEFHASVERKECPECAP
;
A
#
# COMPACT_ATOMS: atom_id res chain seq x y z
N MET A 1 18.47 -21.19 12.47
CA MET A 1 17.04 -21.30 12.78
C MET A 1 16.36 -20.28 11.89
N SER A 2 15.85 -20.74 10.75
CA SER A 2 15.08 -19.93 9.83
C SER A 2 13.70 -19.78 10.45
N ASP A 3 13.41 -18.58 10.96
CA ASP A 3 12.05 -18.17 11.33
C ASP A 3 11.21 -18.17 10.05
N LEU A 4 10.65 -19.33 9.72
CA LEU A 4 9.49 -19.42 8.85
C LEU A 4 8.34 -18.76 9.63
N ASN A 5 8.31 -17.44 9.56
CA ASN A 5 7.15 -16.66 9.93
C ASN A 5 6.02 -17.24 9.08
N PRO A 6 4.93 -17.77 9.66
CA PRO A 6 3.80 -18.23 8.85
C PRO A 6 3.44 -17.09 7.90
N ALA A 7 3.05 -17.43 6.65
CA ALA A 7 2.59 -16.45 5.68
C ALA A 7 1.60 -15.52 6.38
N GLN A 8 2.09 -14.35 6.78
CA GLN A 8 1.31 -13.45 7.59
C GLN A 8 0.35 -12.85 6.58
N ASP A 9 -0.95 -13.10 6.72
CA ASP A 9 -1.96 -12.63 5.76
C ASP A 9 -1.97 -11.10 5.75
N PHE A 10 -1.06 -10.49 5.01
CA PHE A 10 -1.03 -9.06 4.81
C PHE A 10 -2.16 -8.69 3.87
N PHE A 11 -2.67 -7.49 4.06
CA PHE A 11 -3.83 -7.03 3.31
C PHE A 11 -3.40 -6.52 1.94
N CYS A 12 -4.21 -6.83 0.94
CA CYS A 12 -4.14 -6.25 -0.40
C CYS A 12 -5.26 -5.23 -0.58
N ALA A 13 -5.13 -4.38 -1.58
CA ALA A 13 -6.15 -3.41 -1.97
C ALA A 13 -7.45 -4.14 -2.38
N SER A 14 -8.55 -3.70 -1.80
CA SER A 14 -9.91 -4.14 -2.10
C SER A 14 -10.78 -2.95 -2.52
N GLU A 15 -12.03 -3.22 -2.87
CA GLU A 15 -12.99 -2.17 -3.23
C GLU A 15 -13.16 -1.13 -2.12
N THR A 16 -13.01 -1.53 -0.85
CA THR A 16 -13.26 -0.67 0.32
C THR A 16 -12.02 -0.31 1.12
N GLU A 17 -10.91 -1.01 0.91
CA GLU A 17 -9.66 -0.80 1.64
C GLU A 17 -8.50 -0.68 0.64
N ARG A 18 -7.99 0.52 0.39
CA ARG A 18 -6.91 0.74 -0.58
C ARG A 18 -5.66 1.35 0.02
N THR A 19 -5.79 1.93 1.20
CA THR A 19 -4.69 2.57 1.93
C THR A 19 -4.56 1.97 3.32
N LEU A 20 -3.42 2.21 3.98
CA LEU A 20 -3.22 1.83 5.37
C LEU A 20 -4.30 2.45 6.27
N LYS A 21 -4.79 3.65 5.96
CA LYS A 21 -5.87 4.32 6.70
C LYS A 21 -7.12 3.45 6.77
N ASP A 22 -7.51 2.84 5.65
CA ASP A 22 -8.78 2.12 5.50
C ASP A 22 -8.81 0.81 6.29
N LEU A 23 -7.65 0.16 6.44
CA LEU A 23 -7.57 -1.13 7.13
C LEU A 23 -8.12 -1.07 8.55
N ARG A 24 -9.06 -1.93 8.92
CA ARG A 24 -9.51 -1.98 10.33
C ARG A 24 -8.39 -2.42 11.29
N VAL A 25 -7.52 -3.31 10.84
CA VAL A 25 -6.39 -3.86 11.61
C VAL A 25 -5.11 -3.59 10.86
N LYS A 26 -4.16 -2.87 11.46
CA LYS A 26 -2.84 -2.63 10.87
C LYS A 26 -1.83 -3.62 11.46
N ARG A 27 -1.14 -4.36 10.60
CA ARG A 27 -0.18 -5.41 10.99
C ARG A 27 1.24 -4.91 10.79
N LYS A 28 2.09 -4.99 11.82
CA LYS A 28 3.52 -4.77 11.66
C LYS A 28 4.04 -5.70 10.55
N GLY A 29 4.85 -5.16 9.64
CA GLY A 29 5.33 -5.83 8.44
C GLY A 29 4.47 -5.61 7.21
N GLN A 30 3.27 -5.00 7.33
CA GLN A 30 2.38 -4.75 6.19
C GLN A 30 3.13 -3.98 5.10
N PRO A 31 3.28 -4.55 3.88
CA PRO A 31 3.91 -3.86 2.77
C PRO A 31 3.02 -2.70 2.30
N LEU A 32 3.67 -1.59 1.95
CA LEU A 32 3.04 -0.33 1.57
C LEU A 32 3.84 0.38 0.48
N TYR A 33 3.14 1.09 -0.38
CA TYR A 33 3.72 2.03 -1.35
C TYR A 33 3.49 3.47 -0.89
N VAL A 34 4.54 4.28 -0.86
CA VAL A 34 4.53 5.61 -0.24
C VAL A 34 4.25 6.71 -1.26
N MET A 35 3.17 7.47 -1.08
CA MET A 35 2.80 8.64 -1.89
C MET A 35 3.24 9.99 -1.30
N GLY A 36 3.77 9.99 -0.08
CA GLY A 36 4.00 11.19 0.75
C GLY A 36 4.97 12.24 0.17
N HIS A 37 5.08 13.36 0.87
CA HIS A 37 5.75 14.57 0.40
C HIS A 37 7.28 14.58 0.52
N GLU A 38 7.90 13.58 1.16
CA GLU A 38 9.36 13.54 1.26
C GLU A 38 9.99 12.87 0.03
N ASP A 39 10.71 13.65 -0.78
CA ASP A 39 11.25 13.24 -2.08
C ASP A 39 12.10 11.96 -2.05
N ARG A 40 12.75 11.67 -0.90
CA ARG A 40 13.63 10.50 -0.76
C ARG A 40 12.86 9.18 -0.83
N TYR A 41 11.67 9.13 -0.24
CA TYR A 41 10.88 7.90 -0.09
C TYR A 41 9.57 7.92 -0.87
N LYS A 42 9.21 9.05 -1.47
CA LYS A 42 8.11 9.12 -2.42
C LYS A 42 8.30 8.11 -3.55
N GLY A 43 7.25 7.33 -3.81
CA GLY A 43 7.23 6.27 -4.80
C GLY A 43 8.06 5.04 -4.44
N LYS A 44 8.43 4.87 -3.16
CA LYS A 44 9.16 3.69 -2.66
C LYS A 44 8.23 2.77 -1.88
N GLU A 45 8.63 1.51 -1.86
CA GLU A 45 8.02 0.48 -1.05
C GLU A 45 8.69 0.43 0.33
N GLY A 46 7.89 0.15 1.35
CA GLY A 46 8.35 -0.06 2.70
C GLY A 46 7.36 -0.94 3.48
N VAL A 47 7.65 -1.15 4.75
CA VAL A 47 6.78 -1.94 5.64
C VAL A 47 6.33 -1.11 6.84
N PHE A 48 5.06 -1.24 7.21
CA PHE A 48 4.52 -0.63 8.41
C PHE A 48 5.15 -1.22 9.67
N GLU A 49 5.58 -0.38 10.59
CA GLU A 49 6.13 -0.82 11.87
C GLU A 49 5.13 -0.61 13.01
N PHE A 50 4.77 0.63 13.28
CA PHE A 50 3.86 1.04 14.35
C PHE A 50 3.35 2.46 14.12
N PHE A 51 2.42 2.91 14.96
CA PHE A 51 1.99 4.31 14.99
C PHE A 51 2.81 5.13 15.98
N ASN A 52 3.36 6.25 15.51
CA ASN A 52 3.87 7.30 16.39
C ASN A 52 2.84 8.45 16.41
N VAL A 53 2.01 8.47 17.45
CA VAL A 53 0.85 9.37 17.56
C VAL A 53 -0.14 9.15 16.41
N ARG A 54 -0.10 9.97 15.36
CA ARG A 54 -0.98 9.85 14.18
C ARG A 54 -0.26 9.36 12.93
N LEU A 55 1.08 9.36 12.95
CA LEU A 55 1.88 8.98 11.79
C LEU A 55 2.15 7.48 11.83
N ALA A 56 1.96 6.83 10.69
CA ALA A 56 2.40 5.47 10.48
C ALA A 56 3.90 5.47 10.21
N VAL A 57 4.67 4.81 11.07
CA VAL A 57 6.11 4.64 10.90
C VAL A 57 6.33 3.52 9.89
N VAL A 58 7.03 3.84 8.80
CA VAL A 58 7.39 2.92 7.72
C VAL A 58 8.89 2.68 7.76
N LYS A 59 9.30 1.42 7.71
CA LYS A 59 10.69 0.99 7.57
C LYS A 59 11.00 0.68 6.11
N PHE A 60 12.14 1.16 5.63
CA PHE A 60 12.62 0.97 4.26
C PHE A 60 13.78 -0.03 4.19
N PRO A 61 14.15 -0.52 2.99
CA PRO A 61 15.27 -1.44 2.80
C PRO A 61 16.64 -0.89 3.26
N ASP A 62 16.79 0.44 3.38
CA ASP A 62 18.00 1.07 3.93
C ASP A 62 18.00 1.12 5.48
N GLU A 63 17.12 0.35 6.11
CA GLU A 63 16.91 0.23 7.56
C GLU A 63 16.44 1.52 8.25
N LYS A 64 16.19 2.59 7.51
CA LYS A 64 15.66 3.84 8.06
C LYS A 64 14.15 3.76 8.22
N THR A 65 13.67 4.59 9.15
CA THR A 65 12.24 4.74 9.42
C THR A 65 11.81 6.18 9.26
N LEU A 66 10.60 6.39 8.75
CA LEU A 66 9.98 7.71 8.65
C LEU A 66 8.46 7.61 8.88
N GLY A 67 7.88 8.68 9.41
CA GLY A 67 6.44 8.78 9.66
C GLY A 67 5.69 9.38 8.46
N PHE A 68 4.58 8.75 8.08
CA PHE A 68 3.69 9.20 7.00
C PHE A 68 2.24 9.28 7.46
N ASP A 69 1.43 10.09 6.77
CA ASP A 69 -0.03 10.00 6.93
C ASP A 69 -0.51 8.64 6.37
N PRO A 70 -1.34 7.88 7.09
CA PRO A 70 -1.86 6.61 6.61
C PRO A 70 -2.62 6.66 5.29
N ILE A 71 -3.15 7.83 4.89
CA ILE A 71 -3.80 8.00 3.59
C ILE A 71 -2.80 7.96 2.42
N ASP A 72 -1.54 8.32 2.67
CA ASP A 72 -0.47 8.35 1.66
C ASP A 72 0.22 6.98 1.51
N LEU A 73 -0.31 5.93 2.15
CA LEU A 73 0.30 4.61 2.21
C LEU A 73 -0.60 3.61 1.53
N LEU A 74 -0.31 3.31 0.27
CA LEU A 74 -1.15 2.46 -0.59
C LEU A 74 -0.85 0.98 -0.32
N LEU A 75 -1.90 0.16 -0.34
CA LEU A 75 -1.80 -1.29 -0.21
C LEU A 75 -1.35 -1.94 -1.53
N PRO A 76 -0.71 -3.12 -1.47
CA PRO A 76 -0.39 -3.88 -2.67
C PRO A 76 -1.66 -4.37 -3.36
N CYS A 77 -1.59 -4.53 -4.68
CA CYS A 77 -2.64 -5.16 -5.46
C CYS A 77 -2.72 -6.66 -5.13
N GLU A 78 -1.56 -7.33 -5.05
CA GLU A 78 -1.42 -8.75 -4.74
C GLU A 78 -0.17 -9.01 -3.91
N ILE A 79 -0.14 -10.15 -3.20
CA ILE A 79 1.06 -10.69 -2.56
C ILE A 79 1.16 -12.15 -3.00
N ASN A 80 2.29 -12.54 -3.59
CA ASN A 80 2.45 -13.91 -4.09
C ASN A 80 2.73 -14.92 -2.97
N GLU A 81 2.86 -16.20 -3.35
CA GLU A 81 3.13 -17.31 -2.41
C GLU A 81 4.45 -17.16 -1.64
N ASP A 82 5.42 -16.42 -2.19
CA ASP A 82 6.70 -16.11 -1.56
C ASP A 82 6.63 -14.88 -0.62
N GLY A 83 5.47 -14.26 -0.48
CA GLY A 83 5.26 -13.06 0.33
C GLY A 83 5.76 -11.76 -0.32
N VAL A 84 6.05 -11.77 -1.62
CA VAL A 84 6.48 -10.59 -2.37
C VAL A 84 5.25 -9.77 -2.77
N PRO A 85 5.15 -8.49 -2.35
CA PRO A 85 4.05 -7.63 -2.72
C PRO A 85 4.20 -7.12 -4.16
N PHE A 86 3.07 -7.00 -4.86
CA PHE A 86 2.96 -6.38 -6.18
C PHE A 86 2.08 -5.15 -6.08
N PHE A 87 2.60 -4.00 -6.52
CA PHE A 87 1.89 -2.73 -6.49
C PHE A 87 1.58 -2.27 -7.91
N GLU A 88 0.30 -2.09 -8.20
CA GLU A 88 -0.17 -1.55 -9.48
C GLU A 88 -0.85 -0.22 -9.24
N ILE A 89 -0.10 0.85 -9.47
CA ILE A 89 -0.46 2.21 -9.11
C ILE A 89 -0.84 3.00 -10.37
N ARG A 90 -1.94 3.75 -10.33
CA ARG A 90 -2.46 4.54 -11.46
C ARG A 90 -2.71 5.98 -11.08
N TYR A 91 -2.70 6.85 -12.08
CA TYR A 91 -3.21 8.21 -11.97
C TYR A 91 -4.66 8.23 -12.44
N CYS A 92 -5.52 8.92 -11.69
CA CYS A 92 -6.90 9.14 -12.10
C CYS A 92 -6.96 10.18 -13.23
N ASP A 93 -7.59 9.82 -14.35
CA ASP A 93 -7.76 10.72 -15.51
C ASP A 93 -8.60 11.98 -15.19
N THR A 94 -9.36 11.98 -14.09
CA THR A 94 -10.30 13.05 -13.73
C THR A 94 -9.72 14.01 -12.68
N CYS A 95 -8.99 13.52 -11.69
CA CYS A 95 -8.49 14.34 -10.58
C CYS A 95 -6.96 14.28 -10.37
N ASP A 96 -6.23 13.57 -11.24
CA ASP A 96 -4.79 13.34 -11.17
C ASP A 96 -4.28 12.68 -9.87
N GLN A 97 -5.19 12.24 -8.99
CA GLN A 97 -4.83 11.52 -7.77
C GLN A 97 -4.34 10.12 -8.09
N VAL A 98 -3.40 9.66 -7.28
CA VAL A 98 -2.83 8.33 -7.42
C VAL A 98 -3.63 7.33 -6.59
N PHE A 99 -3.91 6.15 -7.14
CA PHE A 99 -4.62 5.08 -6.46
C PHE A 99 -4.05 3.70 -6.84
N PRO A 100 -4.06 2.72 -5.92
CA PRO A 100 -3.69 1.35 -6.23
C PRO A 100 -4.88 0.63 -6.86
N LEU A 101 -4.62 -0.25 -7.81
CA LEU A 101 -5.61 -1.22 -8.31
C LEU A 101 -5.85 -2.33 -7.28
N THR A 102 -7.06 -2.88 -7.29
CA THR A 102 -7.32 -4.18 -6.64
C THR A 102 -6.87 -5.32 -7.56
N SER A 103 -6.70 -6.53 -7.02
CA SER A 103 -6.42 -7.73 -7.83
C SER A 103 -7.43 -7.90 -8.98
N SER A 104 -8.73 -7.73 -8.70
CA SER A 104 -9.77 -7.84 -9.73
C SER A 104 -9.66 -6.78 -10.83
N GLU A 105 -9.27 -5.57 -10.48
CA GLU A 105 -9.07 -4.48 -11.45
C GLU A 105 -7.79 -4.67 -12.28
N PHE A 106 -6.75 -5.22 -11.67
CA PHE A 106 -5.50 -5.53 -12.36
C PHE A 106 -5.68 -6.61 -13.43
N HIS A 107 -6.48 -7.65 -13.12
CA HIS A 107 -6.78 -8.73 -14.07
C HIS A 107 -7.95 -8.43 -15.03
N ALA A 108 -8.58 -7.26 -14.91
CA ALA A 108 -9.69 -6.88 -15.78
C ALA A 108 -9.20 -6.66 -17.23
N SER A 109 -10.05 -7.02 -18.20
CA SER A 109 -9.75 -6.78 -19.62
C SER A 109 -9.73 -5.30 -20.00
N VAL A 110 -10.41 -4.46 -19.19
CA VAL A 110 -10.42 -3.01 -19.33
C VAL A 110 -9.80 -2.43 -18.08
N GLU A 111 -8.71 -1.71 -18.28
CA GLU A 111 -8.00 -1.02 -17.21
C GLU A 111 -8.84 0.10 -16.61
N ARG A 112 -8.86 0.16 -15.29
CA ARG A 112 -9.50 1.23 -14.54
C ARG A 112 -8.68 2.52 -14.64
N LYS A 113 -9.33 3.61 -15.03
CA LYS A 113 -8.70 4.93 -15.24
C LYS A 113 -9.11 6.01 -14.24
N GLU A 114 -10.11 5.72 -13.41
CA GLU A 114 -10.64 6.67 -12.42
C GLU A 114 -10.48 6.11 -11.01
N CYS A 115 -10.11 6.95 -10.05
CA CYS A 115 -10.00 6.52 -8.65
C CYS A 115 -11.39 6.19 -8.07
N PRO A 116 -11.46 5.48 -6.94
CA PRO A 116 -12.73 5.15 -6.29
C PRO A 116 -13.57 6.37 -5.89
N GLU A 117 -12.95 7.53 -5.68
CA GLU A 117 -13.70 8.75 -5.35
C GLU A 117 -14.39 9.37 -6.58
N CYS A 118 -13.76 9.27 -7.76
CA CYS A 118 -14.33 9.79 -9.02
C CYS A 118 -15.34 8.83 -9.66
N ALA A 119 -15.13 7.52 -9.50
CA ALA A 119 -16.01 6.48 -10.04
C ALA A 119 -16.21 5.33 -9.03
N PRO A 120 -17.01 5.51 -7.96
CA PRO A 120 -17.17 4.52 -6.88
C PRO A 120 -17.47 3.09 -7.33
#